data_AF-A0A1G1BML3-F1
#
_entry.id   AF-A0A1G1BML3-F1
#
_cell.length_a   1.000
_cell.length_b   1.000
_cell.length_c   1.000
_cell.angle_alpha   90.00
_cell.angle_beta   90.00
_cell.angle_gamma   90.00
#
_symmetry.space_group_name_H-M   'P 1'
#
loop_
_entity.id
_entity.type
_entity.pdbx_description
1 polymer ?
#
loop_
_entity_poly.entity_id
_entity_poly.type
_entity_poly.pdbx_seq_one_letter_code
_entity_poly.pdbx_strand_id
1 'polypeptide(L)'
;MATHVRLADVGWVWDGQGINGTWQLSIFGAGEGTRWFGLRRCCFMFHPNTPLAMEKLRGLDEVVCDISKWDGERVEHPQYPGLGAPMRNVHDGTMARKVQEAENVSRLSLDFPNVTGAFDDDLYGKIAAEHITPAQYGVVHQAVKRHNPKTKHWGVVYTHELKPENWRGFEDTLDVVNLWVWDSKNLFRLDEDLERCRAIFPGKPTRAVPCRCRPRSRPGCR
;
A
#
# COMPACT_ATOMS: atom_id res chain seq x y z
N MET A 1 1.51 -30.33 19.01
CA MET A 1 0.93 -30.52 17.66
C MET A 1 1.12 -29.21 16.91
N ALA A 2 1.86 -29.20 15.80
CA ALA A 2 2.00 -28.00 14.98
C ALA A 2 0.67 -27.72 14.30
N THR A 3 -0.01 -26.64 14.68
CA THR A 3 -1.21 -26.17 14.01
C THR A 3 -0.83 -25.77 12.58
N HIS A 4 -1.34 -26.49 11.58
CA HIS A 4 -1.16 -26.11 10.18
C HIS A 4 -1.85 -24.77 9.94
N VAL A 5 -1.06 -23.74 9.63
CA VAL A 5 -1.54 -22.43 9.23
C VAL A 5 -1.75 -22.45 7.72
N ARG A 6 -2.98 -22.21 7.24
CA ARG A 6 -3.23 -22.12 5.80
C ARG A 6 -2.78 -20.75 5.31
N LEU A 7 -2.15 -20.70 4.13
CA LEU A 7 -1.76 -19.45 3.51
C LEU A 7 -2.96 -18.48 3.37
N ALA A 8 -4.15 -19.00 3.08
CA ALA A 8 -5.39 -18.20 3.00
C ALA A 8 -5.72 -17.40 4.28
N ASP A 9 -5.27 -17.88 5.45
CA ASP A 9 -5.60 -17.29 6.76
C ASP A 9 -4.57 -16.23 7.20
N VAL A 10 -3.41 -16.17 6.54
CA VAL A 10 -2.30 -15.28 6.93
C VAL A 10 -1.73 -14.45 5.78
N GLY A 11 -1.92 -14.91 4.55
CA GLY A 11 -1.41 -14.31 3.33
C GLY A 11 -2.17 -13.04 2.95
N TRP A 12 -1.44 -12.15 2.31
CA TRP A 12 -1.90 -10.89 1.76
C TRP A 12 -1.41 -10.78 0.32
N VAL A 13 -2.14 -10.05 -0.50
CA VAL A 13 -1.72 -9.71 -1.86
C VAL A 13 -1.94 -8.23 -2.11
N TRP A 14 -1.02 -7.64 -2.85
CA TRP A 14 -1.23 -6.34 -3.48
C TRP A 14 -2.11 -6.55 -4.71
N ASP A 15 -3.34 -6.07 -4.64
CA ASP A 15 -4.36 -6.22 -5.67
C ASP A 15 -4.76 -4.84 -6.20
N GLY A 16 -4.88 -4.73 -7.52
CA GLY A 16 -5.25 -3.49 -8.20
C GLY A 16 -4.89 -3.51 -9.69
N GLN A 17 -5.37 -2.52 -10.43
CA GLN A 17 -5.19 -2.42 -11.87
C GLN A 17 -3.83 -1.84 -12.27
N GLY A 18 -3.02 -1.35 -11.34
CA GLY A 18 -1.65 -0.91 -11.62
C GLY A 18 -1.57 0.37 -12.45
N ILE A 19 -2.36 1.40 -12.10
CA ILE A 19 -2.45 2.68 -12.82
C ILE A 19 -1.29 3.61 -12.43
N ASN A 20 -0.04 3.18 -12.60
CA ASN A 20 1.14 4.00 -12.22
C ASN A 20 2.15 4.21 -13.36
N GLY A 21 1.76 3.90 -14.60
CA GLY A 21 2.58 4.07 -15.80
C GLY A 21 3.81 3.14 -15.92
N THR A 22 4.20 2.48 -14.83
CA THR A 22 5.29 1.49 -14.79
C THR A 22 4.76 0.07 -14.98
N TRP A 23 3.51 -0.16 -14.56
CA TRP A 23 2.85 -1.46 -14.65
C TRP A 23 1.87 -1.51 -15.82
N GLN A 24 1.74 -2.70 -16.41
CA GLN A 24 0.65 -2.97 -17.33
C GLN A 24 -0.66 -3.01 -16.55
N LEU A 25 -1.73 -2.56 -17.20
CA LEU A 25 -3.07 -2.68 -16.65
C LEU A 25 -3.36 -4.15 -16.35
N SER A 26 -3.75 -4.43 -15.10
CA SER A 26 -4.13 -5.79 -14.72
C SER A 26 -5.35 -6.25 -15.51
N ILE A 27 -5.36 -7.51 -15.92
CA ILE A 27 -6.57 -8.17 -16.43
C ILE A 27 -7.56 -8.51 -15.31
N PHE A 28 -7.11 -8.48 -14.05
CA PHE A 28 -7.94 -8.74 -12.88
C PHE A 28 -8.62 -7.45 -12.40
N GLY A 29 -9.90 -7.55 -12.08
CA GLY A 29 -10.65 -6.51 -11.37
C GLY A 29 -10.35 -6.49 -9.86
N ALA A 30 -10.94 -5.51 -9.16
CA ALA A 30 -10.74 -5.33 -7.72
C ALA A 30 -11.06 -6.61 -6.91
N GLY A 31 -10.02 -7.18 -6.28
CA GLY A 31 -10.12 -8.37 -5.43
C GLY A 31 -10.11 -9.69 -6.20
N GLU A 32 -10.08 -9.68 -7.53
CA GLU A 32 -10.05 -10.91 -8.32
C GLU A 32 -8.70 -11.60 -8.23
N GLY A 33 -7.59 -10.84 -8.19
CA GLY A 33 -6.26 -11.41 -7.94
C GLY A 33 -6.21 -12.11 -6.59
N THR A 34 -6.74 -11.47 -5.55
CA THR A 34 -6.83 -12.01 -4.19
C THR A 34 -7.57 -13.35 -4.16
N ARG A 35 -8.73 -13.42 -4.82
CA ARG A 35 -9.51 -14.67 -4.92
C ARG A 35 -8.79 -15.74 -5.74
N TRP A 36 -8.11 -15.35 -6.82
CA TRP A 36 -7.37 -16.27 -7.68
C TRP A 36 -6.25 -16.99 -6.91
N PHE A 37 -5.54 -16.27 -6.03
CA PHE A 37 -4.55 -16.85 -5.12
C PHE A 37 -5.15 -17.65 -3.94
N GLY A 38 -6.48 -17.72 -3.83
CA GLY A 38 -7.17 -18.36 -2.71
C GLY A 38 -7.01 -17.62 -1.39
N LEU A 39 -6.66 -16.33 -1.43
CA LEU A 39 -6.45 -15.50 -0.25
C LEU A 39 -7.75 -14.80 0.16
N ARG A 40 -7.81 -14.40 1.43
CA ARG A 40 -8.97 -13.75 2.04
C ARG A 40 -8.68 -12.30 2.45
N ARG A 41 -7.44 -11.85 2.31
CA ARG A 41 -6.99 -10.51 2.71
C ARG A 41 -6.25 -9.78 1.58
N CYS A 42 -6.53 -8.50 1.43
CA CYS A 42 -6.10 -7.69 0.29
C CYS A 42 -5.50 -6.36 0.75
N CYS A 43 -4.33 -6.02 0.22
CA CYS A 43 -3.89 -4.63 0.13
C CYS A 43 -4.40 -4.09 -1.21
N PHE A 44 -5.41 -3.23 -1.19
CA PHE A 44 -6.00 -2.66 -2.40
C PHE A 44 -5.19 -1.44 -2.83
N MET A 45 -4.37 -1.60 -3.88
CA MET A 45 -3.31 -0.66 -4.27
C MET A 45 -3.58 0.02 -5.59
N PHE A 46 -3.06 1.25 -5.75
CA PHE A 46 -3.03 1.98 -7.03
C PHE A 46 -4.42 2.20 -7.65
N HIS A 47 -5.38 2.51 -6.79
CA HIS A 47 -6.78 2.73 -7.16
C HIS A 47 -7.46 3.82 -6.35
N PRO A 48 -8.45 4.51 -6.94
CA PRO A 48 -9.38 5.33 -6.17
C PRO A 48 -10.19 4.49 -5.18
N ASN A 49 -10.22 4.94 -3.92
CA ASN A 49 -11.06 4.36 -2.89
C ASN A 49 -12.49 4.85 -3.05
N THR A 50 -13.35 4.03 -3.66
CA THR A 50 -14.75 4.36 -3.93
C THR A 50 -15.69 3.35 -3.28
N PRO A 51 -16.96 3.71 -2.97
CA PRO A 51 -17.95 2.74 -2.49
C PRO A 51 -18.12 1.55 -3.43
N LEU A 52 -18.05 1.77 -4.76
CA LEU A 52 -18.15 0.69 -5.74
C LEU A 52 -16.96 -0.27 -5.67
N ALA A 53 -15.73 0.23 -5.50
CA ALA A 53 -14.56 -0.61 -5.30
C ALA A 53 -14.69 -1.43 -4.00
N MET A 54 -15.12 -0.78 -2.90
CA MET A 54 -15.31 -1.47 -1.62
C MET A 54 -16.42 -2.52 -1.69
N GLU A 55 -17.49 -2.28 -2.45
CA GLU A 55 -18.55 -3.27 -2.70
C GLU A 55 -17.99 -4.53 -3.39
N LYS A 56 -17.10 -4.36 -4.37
CA LYS A 56 -16.44 -5.49 -5.04
C LYS A 56 -15.53 -6.28 -4.10
N LEU A 57 -14.99 -5.63 -3.07
CA LEU A 57 -14.11 -6.25 -2.08
C LEU A 57 -14.86 -6.76 -0.83
N ARG A 58 -16.16 -6.50 -0.70
CA ARG A 58 -16.99 -6.84 0.48
C ARG A 58 -16.90 -8.31 0.91
N GLY A 59 -16.68 -9.23 -0.03
CA GLY A 59 -16.55 -10.66 0.24
C GLY A 59 -15.20 -11.11 0.81
N LEU A 60 -14.23 -10.22 0.97
CA LEU A 60 -12.93 -10.50 1.60
C LEU A 60 -13.02 -10.26 3.12
N ASP A 61 -12.21 -10.98 3.90
CA ASP A 61 -12.18 -10.85 5.36
C ASP A 61 -11.59 -9.53 5.81
N GLU A 62 -10.53 -9.09 5.11
CA GLU A 62 -9.79 -7.90 5.49
C GLU A 62 -9.24 -7.20 4.25
N VAL A 63 -9.48 -5.88 4.20
CA VAL A 63 -9.02 -4.99 3.14
C VAL A 63 -8.29 -3.83 3.79
N VAL A 64 -7.08 -3.55 3.31
CA VAL A 64 -6.36 -2.32 3.64
C VAL A 64 -6.21 -1.54 2.36
N CYS A 65 -6.68 -0.30 2.36
CA CYS A 65 -6.74 0.55 1.19
C CYS A 65 -5.49 1.42 1.08
N ASP A 66 -4.90 1.53 -0.10
CA ASP A 66 -3.83 2.48 -0.37
C ASP A 66 -4.28 3.92 -0.09
N ILE A 67 -3.41 4.72 0.52
CA ILE A 67 -3.53 6.17 0.54
C ILE A 67 -3.10 6.65 -0.85
N SER A 68 -4.01 6.48 -1.81
CA SER A 68 -3.68 6.56 -3.22
C SER A 68 -3.17 7.94 -3.62
N LYS A 69 -1.99 7.93 -4.21
CA LYS A 69 -1.35 9.08 -4.88
C LYS A 69 -1.62 9.05 -6.38
N TRP A 70 -2.25 7.98 -6.87
CA TRP A 70 -2.45 7.70 -8.28
C TRP A 70 -3.91 7.88 -8.65
N ASP A 71 -4.13 8.58 -9.76
CA ASP A 71 -5.47 8.78 -10.33
C ASP A 71 -5.40 8.77 -11.87
N GLY A 72 -6.56 8.80 -12.50
CA GLY A 72 -6.70 8.92 -13.95
C GLY A 72 -7.61 10.10 -14.30
N GLU A 73 -7.19 10.91 -15.27
CA GLU A 73 -8.04 11.94 -15.84
C GLU A 73 -8.25 11.72 -17.33
N ARG A 74 -9.46 12.04 -17.80
CA ARG A 74 -9.73 12.05 -19.23
C ARG A 74 -8.99 13.23 -19.85
N VAL A 75 -8.25 12.93 -20.91
CA VAL A 75 -7.62 13.94 -21.76
C VAL A 75 -8.19 13.84 -23.17
N GLU A 76 -8.09 14.91 -23.95
CA GLU A 76 -8.37 14.88 -25.38
C GLU A 76 -7.03 14.83 -26.11
N HIS A 77 -6.93 13.98 -27.15
CA HIS A 77 -5.69 13.92 -27.92
C HIS A 77 -5.64 15.08 -28.93
N PRO A 78 -4.63 15.97 -28.88
CA PRO A 78 -4.62 17.18 -29.72
C PRO A 78 -4.70 16.91 -31.22
N GLN A 79 -4.14 15.77 -31.66
CA GLN A 79 -4.08 15.38 -33.08
C GLN A 79 -5.19 14.39 -33.48
N TYR A 80 -5.92 13.83 -32.51
CA TYR A 80 -6.95 12.83 -32.78
C TYR A 80 -8.20 13.11 -31.93
N PRO A 81 -8.92 14.21 -32.23
CA PRO A 81 -10.18 14.49 -31.55
C PRO A 81 -11.17 13.35 -31.79
N GLY A 82 -11.79 12.85 -30.72
CA GLY A 82 -12.77 11.76 -30.82
C GLY A 82 -12.20 10.34 -30.92
N LEU A 83 -10.90 10.14 -30.67
CA LEU A 83 -10.26 8.80 -30.59
C LEU A 83 -10.74 7.94 -29.40
N GLY A 84 -11.81 8.35 -28.72
CA GLY A 84 -12.30 7.79 -27.46
C GLY A 84 -11.95 8.66 -26.26
N ALA A 85 -11.88 8.06 -25.07
CA ALA A 85 -11.47 8.71 -23.83
C ALA A 85 -10.02 8.31 -23.48
N PRO A 86 -8.99 8.91 -24.10
CA PRO A 86 -7.62 8.68 -23.63
C PRO A 86 -7.52 9.13 -22.17
N MET A 87 -6.96 8.26 -21.34
CA MET A 87 -6.74 8.57 -19.93
C MET A 87 -5.26 8.87 -19.71
N ARG A 88 -4.98 9.92 -18.94
CA ARG A 88 -3.65 10.23 -18.42
C ARG A 88 -3.60 9.79 -16.96
N ASN A 89 -2.57 9.04 -16.60
CA ASN A 89 -2.27 8.74 -15.20
C ASN A 89 -1.69 9.99 -14.54
N VAL A 90 -2.22 10.34 -13.38
CA VAL A 90 -1.80 11.48 -12.58
C VAL A 90 -1.22 10.96 -11.27
N HIS A 91 -0.13 11.58 -10.83
CA HIS A 91 0.49 11.31 -9.54
C HIS A 91 0.46 12.58 -8.69
N ASP A 92 -0.37 12.58 -7.64
CA ASP A 92 -0.42 13.62 -6.61
C ASP A 92 0.04 13.04 -5.27
N GLY A 93 1.33 13.22 -4.98
CA GLY A 93 1.94 12.80 -3.73
C GLY A 93 1.88 13.85 -2.62
N THR A 94 1.11 14.93 -2.76
CA THR A 94 1.10 16.01 -1.75
C THR A 94 0.52 15.54 -0.41
N MET A 95 0.94 16.19 0.67
CA MET A 95 0.38 15.91 2.01
C MET A 95 -1.13 16.16 2.09
N ALA A 96 -1.63 17.19 1.39
CA ALA A 96 -3.07 17.48 1.33
C ALA A 96 -3.84 16.31 0.70
N ARG A 97 -3.34 15.75 -0.40
CA ARG A 97 -3.93 14.56 -1.05
C ARG A 97 -3.88 13.34 -0.14
N LYS A 98 -2.74 13.08 0.51
CA LYS A 98 -2.59 11.98 1.48
C LYS A 98 -3.62 12.07 2.61
N VAL A 99 -3.79 13.24 3.21
CA VAL A 99 -4.77 13.48 4.28
C VAL A 99 -6.19 13.23 3.79
N GLN A 100 -6.53 13.74 2.60
CA GLN A 100 -7.85 13.55 2.00
C GLN A 100 -8.16 12.07 1.76
N GLU A 101 -7.24 11.30 1.19
CA GLU A 101 -7.47 9.87 0.96
C GLU A 101 -7.47 9.05 2.25
N ALA A 102 -6.60 9.36 3.21
CA ALA A 102 -6.64 8.73 4.53
C ALA A 102 -8.00 8.93 5.23
N GLU A 103 -8.54 10.15 5.19
CA GLU A 103 -9.86 10.44 5.74
C GLU A 103 -10.98 9.74 4.94
N ASN A 104 -10.85 9.67 3.61
CA ASN A 104 -11.80 8.94 2.76
C ASN A 104 -11.88 7.45 3.14
N VAL A 105 -10.74 6.79 3.32
CA VAL A 105 -10.69 5.40 3.79
C VAL A 105 -11.31 5.27 5.19
N SER A 106 -11.02 6.21 6.10
CA SER A 106 -11.62 6.25 7.43
C SER A 106 -13.15 6.31 7.39
N ARG A 107 -13.72 7.06 6.44
CA ARG A 107 -15.16 7.17 6.23
C ARG A 107 -15.74 5.89 5.61
N LEU A 108 -15.08 5.34 4.58
CA LEU A 108 -15.52 4.10 3.93
C LEU A 108 -15.58 2.93 4.91
N SER A 109 -14.69 2.86 5.90
CA SER A 109 -14.70 1.77 6.87
C SER A 109 -15.93 1.75 7.81
N LEU A 110 -16.77 2.80 7.80
CA LEU A 110 -18.06 2.78 8.48
C LEU A 110 -19.10 1.93 7.75
N ASP A 111 -19.12 1.99 6.41
CA ASP A 111 -20.08 1.27 5.56
C ASP A 111 -19.55 -0.12 5.13
N PHE A 112 -18.23 -0.29 5.18
CA PHE A 112 -17.52 -1.50 4.78
C PHE A 112 -16.65 -2.01 5.95
N PRO A 113 -17.21 -2.82 6.87
CA PRO A 113 -16.51 -3.25 8.09
C PRO A 113 -15.26 -4.10 7.86
N ASN A 114 -15.11 -4.69 6.66
CA ASN A 114 -13.92 -5.42 6.27
C ASN A 114 -12.77 -4.51 5.82
N VAL A 115 -12.99 -3.21 5.65
CA VAL A 115 -11.94 -2.20 5.47
C VAL A 115 -11.35 -1.86 6.83
N THR A 116 -10.15 -2.38 7.13
CA THR A 116 -9.55 -2.29 8.47
C THR A 116 -8.39 -1.32 8.56
N GLY A 117 -7.92 -0.78 7.44
CA GLY A 117 -6.79 0.14 7.45
C GLY A 117 -6.58 0.92 6.17
N ALA A 118 -5.72 1.93 6.30
CA ALA A 118 -5.14 2.68 5.20
C ALA A 118 -3.63 2.37 5.11
N PHE A 119 -3.08 2.31 3.90
CA PHE A 119 -1.73 1.82 3.60
C PHE A 119 -0.92 2.90 2.87
N ASP A 120 0.13 3.44 3.49
CA ASP A 120 1.05 4.39 2.84
C ASP A 120 2.26 3.65 2.26
N ASP A 121 2.28 3.51 0.95
CA ASP A 121 3.42 3.00 0.18
C ASP A 121 4.47 4.09 -0.06
N ASP A 122 5.75 3.72 -0.23
CA ASP A 122 6.86 4.66 -0.47
C ASP A 122 6.93 5.84 0.53
N LEU A 123 6.72 5.53 1.81
CA LEU A 123 6.60 6.52 2.88
C LEU A 123 7.90 7.31 3.11
N TYR A 124 8.99 6.63 3.44
CA TYR A 124 10.22 7.30 3.86
C TYR A 124 10.87 8.10 2.74
N GLY A 125 10.84 7.60 1.51
CA GLY A 125 11.31 8.36 0.34
C GLY A 125 10.68 9.76 0.25
N LYS A 126 9.39 9.88 0.59
CA LYS A 126 8.70 11.17 0.63
C LYS A 126 9.09 12.02 1.83
N ILE A 127 9.19 11.41 3.02
CA ILE A 127 9.65 12.09 4.24
C ILE A 127 11.02 12.73 4.01
N ALA A 128 11.95 11.98 3.43
CA ALA A 128 13.30 12.44 3.16
C ALA A 128 13.34 13.54 2.09
N ALA A 129 12.61 13.37 0.99
CA ALA A 129 12.62 14.32 -0.13
C ALA A 129 12.01 15.69 0.22
N GLU A 130 10.99 15.71 1.09
CA GLU A 130 10.27 16.94 1.46
C GLU A 130 10.58 17.42 2.87
N HIS A 131 11.53 16.79 3.57
CA HIS A 131 11.89 17.10 4.96
C HIS A 131 10.67 17.13 5.90
N ILE A 132 9.75 16.19 5.70
CA ILE A 132 8.54 16.09 6.52
C ILE A 132 8.95 15.73 7.95
N THR A 133 8.44 16.47 8.92
CA THR A 133 8.64 16.19 10.34
C THR A 133 7.61 15.18 10.88
N PRO A 134 7.90 14.49 11.98
CA PRO A 134 6.92 13.60 12.61
C PRO A 134 5.57 14.25 12.91
N ALA A 135 5.58 15.50 13.39
CA ALA A 135 4.37 16.25 13.68
C ALA A 135 3.55 16.54 12.41
N GLN A 136 4.22 16.88 11.31
CA GLN A 136 3.57 17.10 10.02
C GLN A 136 2.99 15.80 9.46
N TYR A 137 3.66 14.66 9.61
CA TYR A 137 3.13 13.39 9.14
C TYR A 137 2.02 12.83 10.02
N GLY A 138 2.03 13.15 11.32
CA GLY A 138 1.01 12.73 12.29
C GLY A 138 -0.41 13.12 11.89
N VAL A 139 -0.60 14.16 11.08
CA VAL A 139 -1.92 14.55 10.54
C VAL A 139 -2.53 13.48 9.63
N VAL A 140 -1.71 12.69 8.91
CA VAL A 140 -2.18 11.57 8.10
C VAL A 140 -2.69 10.45 9.00
N HIS A 141 -1.94 10.12 10.07
CA HIS A 141 -2.38 9.14 11.07
C HIS A 141 -3.71 9.55 11.72
N GLN A 142 -3.86 10.83 12.07
CA GLN A 142 -5.12 11.36 12.59
C GLN A 142 -6.26 11.26 11.57
N ALA A 143 -5.99 11.52 10.29
CA ALA A 143 -6.97 11.40 9.22
C ALA A 143 -7.45 9.94 9.03
N VAL A 144 -6.56 8.95 9.08
CA VAL A 144 -6.91 7.52 9.02
C VAL A 144 -7.91 7.14 10.11
N LYS A 145 -7.79 7.74 11.30
CA LYS A 145 -8.64 7.45 12.46
C LYS A 145 -9.84 8.39 12.62
N ARG A 146 -10.00 9.38 11.73
CA ARG A 146 -10.91 10.52 11.90
C ARG A 146 -12.36 10.11 12.10
N HIS A 147 -12.86 9.19 11.29
CA HIS A 147 -14.25 8.73 11.28
C HIS A 147 -14.41 7.38 11.98
N ASN A 148 -13.40 6.52 11.87
CA ASN A 148 -13.35 5.23 12.55
C ASN A 148 -12.01 5.03 13.28
N PRO A 149 -11.96 5.18 14.62
CA PRO A 149 -10.74 5.01 15.41
C PRO A 149 -10.10 3.61 15.35
N LYS A 150 -10.86 2.59 14.90
CA LYS A 150 -10.36 1.22 14.76
C LYS A 150 -9.57 1.02 13.47
N THR A 151 -9.69 1.92 12.49
CA THR A 151 -8.91 1.89 11.25
C THR A 151 -7.43 2.03 11.59
N LYS A 152 -6.61 1.13 11.03
CA LYS A 152 -5.17 1.08 11.27
C LYS A 152 -4.42 1.84 10.19
N HIS A 153 -3.39 2.59 10.58
CA HIS A 153 -2.44 3.18 9.65
C HIS A 153 -1.27 2.23 9.40
N TRP A 154 -1.19 1.70 8.19
CA TRP A 154 -0.13 0.81 7.73
C TRP A 154 0.89 1.63 6.95
N GLY A 155 2.18 1.35 7.14
CA GLY A 155 3.26 1.98 6.38
C GLY A 155 4.24 0.95 5.84
N VAL A 156 4.70 1.17 4.61
CA VAL A 156 5.83 0.42 4.04
C VAL A 156 7.14 0.95 4.60
N VAL A 157 7.99 0.02 5.01
CA VAL A 157 9.36 0.29 5.44
C VAL A 157 10.28 -0.61 4.64
N TYR A 158 11.17 -0.04 3.83
CA TYR A 158 12.10 -0.85 3.07
C TYR A 158 13.32 -1.26 3.90
N THR A 159 13.87 -2.44 3.64
CA THR A 159 15.06 -2.94 4.38
C THR A 159 16.28 -2.03 4.27
N HIS A 160 16.41 -1.27 3.17
CA HIS A 160 17.49 -0.30 2.98
C HIS A 160 17.26 1.03 3.73
N GLU A 161 16.05 1.26 4.26
CA GLU A 161 15.66 2.43 5.03
C GLU A 161 15.69 2.17 6.55
N LEU A 162 16.01 0.94 6.99
CA LEU A 162 16.06 0.50 8.39
C LEU A 162 17.26 1.09 9.16
N LYS A 163 17.30 2.41 9.29
CA LYS A 163 18.23 3.13 10.15
C LYS A 163 17.45 3.87 11.24
N PRO A 164 17.80 3.77 12.54
CA PRO A 164 17.05 4.43 13.61
C PRO A 164 16.85 5.94 13.40
N GLU A 165 17.85 6.63 12.86
CA GLU A 165 17.79 8.06 12.55
C GLU A 165 16.72 8.44 11.52
N ASN A 166 16.39 7.53 10.60
CA ASN A 166 15.37 7.75 9.57
C ASN A 166 13.95 7.78 10.14
N TRP A 167 13.73 7.03 11.23
CA TRP A 167 12.39 6.77 11.77
C TRP A 167 12.12 7.44 13.12
N ARG A 168 13.13 8.14 13.66
CA ARG A 168 13.03 8.82 14.95
C ARG A 168 11.87 9.81 14.99
N GLY A 169 10.92 9.55 15.88
CA GLY A 169 9.70 10.34 16.08
C GLY A 169 8.49 9.85 15.25
N PHE A 170 8.70 9.01 14.24
CA PHE A 170 7.61 8.48 13.39
C PHE A 170 7.02 7.17 13.92
N GLU A 171 7.61 6.57 14.95
CA GLU A 171 7.27 5.23 15.46
C GLU A 171 5.78 5.13 15.87
N ASP A 172 5.23 6.23 16.39
CA ASP A 172 3.84 6.33 16.83
C ASP A 172 2.86 6.74 15.73
N THR A 173 3.36 7.11 14.55
CA THR A 173 2.50 7.49 13.42
C THR A 173 1.97 6.29 12.63
N LEU A 174 2.51 5.09 12.90
CA LEU A 174 2.13 3.83 12.27
C LEU A 174 1.56 2.86 13.30
N ASP A 175 0.47 2.18 12.93
CA ASP A 175 -0.13 1.10 13.71
C ASP A 175 0.43 -0.27 13.29
N VAL A 176 0.76 -0.43 12.01
CA VAL A 176 1.29 -1.67 11.43
C VAL A 176 2.43 -1.35 10.48
N VAL A 177 3.53 -2.10 10.60
CA VAL A 177 4.70 -1.95 9.73
C VAL A 177 4.73 -3.08 8.72
N ASN A 178 4.81 -2.71 7.43
CA ASN A 178 4.97 -3.64 6.34
C ASN A 178 6.42 -3.59 5.85
N LEU A 179 7.24 -4.55 6.30
CA LEU A 179 8.65 -4.62 5.97
C LEU A 179 8.83 -5.19 4.56
N TRP A 180 9.48 -4.41 3.69
CA TRP A 180 9.64 -4.75 2.28
C TRP A 180 11.10 -4.95 1.89
N VAL A 181 11.39 -6.09 1.27
CA VAL A 181 12.72 -6.37 0.70
C VAL A 181 12.67 -6.03 -0.79
N TRP A 182 13.33 -4.95 -1.22
CA TRP A 182 13.28 -4.51 -2.63
C TRP A 182 14.01 -5.47 -3.58
N ASP A 183 15.25 -5.85 -3.23
CA ASP A 183 16.07 -6.75 -4.04
C ASP A 183 15.94 -8.20 -3.54
N SER A 184 15.52 -9.10 -4.43
CA SER A 184 15.39 -10.53 -4.15
C SER A 184 16.66 -11.16 -3.60
N LYS A 185 17.82 -10.62 -3.97
CA LYS A 185 19.11 -11.08 -3.48
C LYS A 185 19.27 -10.92 -1.98
N ASN A 186 18.52 -10.02 -1.34
CA ASN A 186 18.61 -9.78 0.10
C ASN A 186 17.59 -10.59 0.91
N LEU A 187 16.73 -11.40 0.27
CA LEU A 187 15.72 -12.19 0.97
C LEU A 187 16.29 -13.17 2.00
N PHE A 188 17.52 -13.65 1.81
CA PHE A 188 18.16 -14.53 2.78
C PHE A 188 18.46 -13.85 4.13
N ARG A 189 18.40 -12.51 4.19
CA ARG A 189 18.61 -11.70 5.40
C ARG A 189 17.31 -11.32 6.10
N LEU A 190 16.18 -11.88 5.68
CA LEU A 190 14.86 -11.46 6.14
C LEU A 190 14.72 -11.51 7.67
N ASP A 191 15.29 -12.53 8.31
CA ASP A 191 15.23 -12.66 9.77
C ASP A 191 16.01 -11.53 10.48
N GLU A 192 17.22 -11.21 10.01
CA GLU A 192 18.01 -10.08 10.51
C GLU A 192 17.28 -8.74 10.31
N ASP A 193 16.70 -8.55 9.13
CA ASP A 193 15.96 -7.32 8.81
C ASP A 193 14.67 -7.19 9.63
N LEU A 194 14.01 -8.30 9.95
CA LEU A 194 12.86 -8.32 10.86
C LEU A 194 13.25 -7.93 12.27
N GLU A 195 14.38 -8.41 12.79
CA GLU A 195 14.90 -8.01 14.11
C GLU A 195 15.23 -6.51 14.15
N ARG A 196 15.92 -6.01 13.13
CA ARG A 196 16.20 -4.57 12.99
C ARG A 196 14.92 -3.74 12.93
N CYS A 197 13.93 -4.20 12.18
CA CYS A 197 12.63 -3.52 12.08
C CYS A 197 11.92 -3.49 13.45
N ARG A 198 11.93 -4.59 14.21
CA ARG A 198 11.32 -4.65 15.54
C ARG A 198 12.06 -3.79 16.56
N ALA A 199 13.37 -3.62 16.41
CA ALA A 199 14.15 -2.72 17.25
C ALA A 199 13.78 -1.25 17.03
N ILE A 200 13.45 -0.86 15.79
CA ILE A 200 13.00 0.50 15.44
C ILE A 200 11.53 0.71 15.82
N PHE A 201 10.67 -0.28 15.61
CA PHE A 201 9.23 -0.21 15.87
C PHE A 201 8.80 -1.22 16.95
N PRO A 202 9.20 -1.02 18.21
CA PRO A 202 8.93 -1.98 19.28
C PRO A 202 7.42 -2.14 19.51
N GLY A 203 6.97 -3.40 19.62
CA GLY A 203 5.57 -3.74 19.91
C GLY A 203 4.58 -3.54 18.76
N LYS A 204 5.01 -2.99 17.61
CA LYS A 204 4.14 -2.84 16.43
C LYS A 204 4.05 -4.18 15.68
N PRO A 205 2.86 -4.58 15.20
CA PRO A 205 2.75 -5.72 14.29
C PRO A 205 3.60 -5.47 13.02
N THR A 206 4.60 -6.34 12.80
CA THR A 206 5.44 -6.31 11.58
C THR A 206 5.05 -7.45 10.66
N ARG A 207 4.74 -7.13 9.41
CA ARG A 207 4.49 -8.11 8.34
C ARG A 207 5.63 -8.04 7.33
N ALA A 208 6.26 -9.18 7.05
CA ALA A 208 7.26 -9.28 5.99
C ALA A 208 6.56 -9.50 4.64
N VAL A 209 6.90 -8.67 3.65
CA VAL A 209 6.54 -8.90 2.26
C VAL A 209 7.82 -9.24 1.49
N PRO A 210 8.05 -10.54 1.19
CA PRO A 210 9.19 -10.92 0.38
C PRO A 210 9.02 -10.37 -1.05
N CYS A 211 10.15 -9.91 -1.60
CA CYS A 211 10.29 -9.12 -2.81
C CYS A 211 9.43 -9.55 -4.01
N ARG A 212 9.38 -8.64 -4.98
CA ARG A 212 9.01 -8.92 -6.36
C ARG A 212 9.98 -9.92 -7.01
N CYS A 213 9.51 -11.12 -7.34
CA CYS A 213 10.16 -11.95 -8.36
C CYS A 213 10.00 -11.28 -9.73
N ARG A 214 10.99 -10.50 -10.20
CA ARG A 214 11.12 -10.23 -11.64
C ARG A 214 11.45 -11.57 -12.30
N PRO A 215 10.68 -12.07 -13.28
CA PRO A 215 11.23 -13.05 -14.20
C PRO A 215 12.53 -12.45 -14.75
N ARG A 216 13.62 -13.22 -14.78
CA ARG A 216 14.87 -12.79 -15.40
C ARG A 216 14.51 -12.22 -16.78
N SER A 217 14.66 -10.91 -16.95
CA SER A 217 14.76 -10.33 -18.28
C SER A 217 15.89 -11.08 -18.96
N ARG A 218 15.62 -11.63 -20.15
CA ARG A 218 16.60 -12.35 -20.96
C ARG A 218 17.94 -11.60 -20.95
N PRO A 219 19.09 -12.29 -20.77
CA PRO A 219 20.37 -11.64 -20.93
C PRO A 219 20.50 -11.22 -22.40
N GLY A 220 20.61 -9.91 -22.68
CA GLY A 220 20.99 -9.45 -24.02
C GLY A 220 20.24 -8.26 -24.66
N CYS A 221 19.66 -7.32 -23.92
CA CYS A 221 19.37 -6.00 -24.49
C CYS A 221 20.30 -4.96 -23.86
N ARG A 222 21.14 -4.38 -24.72
CA ARG A 222 22.18 -3.37 -24.42
C ARG A 222 21.58 -2.07 -23.92
#